data_AF-A0A2U3K5N5-F1
#
_entry.id   AF-A0A2U3K5N5-F1
#
_cell.length_a   1.000
_cell.length_b   1.000
_cell.length_c   1.000
_cell.angle_alpha   90.00
_cell.angle_beta   90.00
_cell.angle_gamma   90.00
#
_symmetry.space_group_name_H-M   'P 1'
#
loop_
_entity.id
_entity.type
_entity.pdbx_description
1 polymer ?
#
loop_
_entity_poly.entity_id
_entity_poly.type
_entity_poly.pdbx_seq_one_letter_code
_entity_poly.pdbx_strand_id
1 'polypeptide(L)'
;MLLSYQAETPFDSIEGSHEYVAMLAEALDEARSEVDAEIAAAERDGADRRKEALLLVSFNLAKLNLHITTSRRILNDLRTLRRLLLAERGLPGGERAPGGEKTQVAAGD
;
A
#
# COMPACT_ATOMS: atom_id res chain seq x y z
N MET A 1 17.29 24.67 6.31
CA MET A 1 17.66 23.30 5.89
C MET A 1 16.42 22.44 6.06
N LEU A 2 15.70 22.11 4.99
CA LEU A 2 14.56 21.19 5.06
C LEU A 2 15.14 19.80 5.31
N LEU A 3 15.04 19.32 6.54
CA LEU A 3 15.41 17.97 6.91
C LEU A 3 14.53 17.03 6.09
N SER A 4 15.12 16.34 5.11
CA SER A 4 14.44 15.32 4.33
C SER A 4 14.08 14.19 5.28
N TYR A 5 12.84 14.19 5.77
CA TYR A 5 12.31 13.14 6.61
C TYR A 5 12.37 11.82 5.82
N GLN A 6 13.24 10.91 6.26
CA GLN A 6 13.28 9.54 5.78
C GLN A 6 12.33 8.75 6.67
N ALA A 7 11.37 8.08 6.05
CA ALA A 7 10.47 7.18 6.75
C ALA A 7 11.28 5.99 7.31
N GLU A 8 11.29 5.85 8.64
CA GLU A 8 11.85 4.71 9.36
C GLU A 8 10.89 3.51 9.35
N THR A 9 9.59 3.78 9.24
CA THR A 9 8.54 2.76 9.14
C THR A 9 7.64 2.99 7.93
N PRO A 10 6.96 1.93 7.43
CA PRO A 10 5.92 2.10 6.40
C PRO A 10 4.81 3.07 6.83
N PHE A 11 4.62 3.26 8.13
CA PHE A 11 3.55 4.09 8.69
C PHE A 11 3.88 5.58 8.77
N ASP A 12 5.13 5.94 8.50
CA ASP A 12 5.63 7.32 8.58
C ASP A 12 5.12 8.19 7.43
N SER A 13 4.54 7.58 6.39
CA SER A 13 3.91 8.27 5.28
C SER A 13 2.64 7.57 4.80
N ILE A 14 1.75 8.34 4.16
CA ILE A 14 0.57 7.78 3.48
C ILE A 14 1.02 6.87 2.34
N GLU A 15 2.12 7.21 1.69
CA GLU A 15 2.70 6.41 0.61
C GLU A 15 3.12 5.02 1.10
N GLY A 16 3.91 4.95 2.18
CA GLY A 16 4.31 3.68 2.80
C GLY A 16 3.13 2.92 3.39
N SER A 17 2.14 3.62 3.97
CA SER A 17 0.95 2.97 4.53
C SER A 17 0.13 2.30 3.43
N HIS A 18 0.03 2.94 2.25
CA HIS A 18 -0.65 2.39 1.08
C HIS A 18 0.06 1.13 0.55
N GLU A 19 1.39 1.12 0.52
CA GLU A 19 2.19 -0.04 0.12
C GLU A 19 2.06 -1.18 1.14
N TYR A 20 2.10 -0.87 2.44
CA TYR A 20 1.90 -1.85 3.50
C TYR A 20 0.56 -2.56 3.39
N VAL A 21 -0.55 -1.82 3.21
CA VAL A 21 -1.87 -2.45 3.08
C VAL A 21 -2.03 -3.23 1.77
N ALA A 22 -1.24 -2.93 0.74
CA ALA A 22 -1.22 -3.75 -0.48
C ALA A 22 -0.57 -5.11 -0.21
N MET A 23 0.62 -5.14 0.42
CA MET A 23 1.29 -6.38 0.82
C MET A 23 0.44 -7.19 1.81
N LEU A 24 -0.25 -6.51 2.74
CA LEU A 24 -1.15 -7.19 3.67
C LEU A 24 -2.35 -7.83 2.95
N ALA A 25 -2.89 -7.20 1.91
CA ALA A 25 -3.96 -7.81 1.12
C ALA A 25 -3.49 -9.08 0.42
N GLU A 26 -2.28 -9.08 -0.14
CA GLU A 26 -1.66 -10.26 -0.77
C GLU A 26 -1.50 -11.41 0.24
N ALA A 27 -0.93 -11.11 1.42
CA ALA A 27 -0.77 -12.12 2.48
C ALA A 27 -2.13 -12.69 2.98
N LEU A 28 -3.19 -11.88 2.98
CA LEU A 28 -4.53 -12.35 3.34
C LEU A 28 -5.13 -13.27 2.27
N ASP A 29 -4.88 -12.99 1.00
CA ASP A 29 -5.31 -13.85 -0.10
C ASP A 29 -4.57 -15.20 -0.09
N GLU A 30 -3.28 -15.20 0.21
CA GLU A 30 -2.49 -16.43 0.43
C GLU A 30 -3.05 -17.24 1.60
N ALA A 31 -3.21 -16.63 2.77
CA ALA A 31 -3.77 -17.29 3.96
C ALA A 31 -5.17 -17.86 3.70
N ARG A 32 -5.98 -17.18 2.89
CA ARG A 32 -7.31 -17.68 2.49
C ARG A 32 -7.20 -18.92 1.61
N SER A 33 -6.29 -18.95 0.64
CA SER A 33 -6.05 -20.12 -0.19
C SER A 33 -5.62 -21.34 0.63
N GLU A 34 -4.79 -21.13 1.65
CA GLU A 34 -4.39 -22.19 2.59
C GLU A 34 -5.58 -22.72 3.39
N VAL A 35 -6.41 -21.83 3.94
CA VAL A 35 -7.63 -22.22 4.68
C VAL A 35 -8.61 -22.98 3.78
N ASP A 36 -8.77 -22.58 2.52
CA ASP A 36 -9.65 -23.29 1.58
C ASP A 36 -9.16 -24.73 1.30
N ALA A 37 -7.83 -24.92 1.22
CA ALA A 37 -7.24 -26.25 1.11
C ALA A 37 -7.48 -27.11 2.36
N GLU A 38 -7.38 -26.50 3.54
CA GLU A 38 -7.66 -27.14 4.84
C GLU A 38 -9.15 -27.50 5.01
N ILE A 39 -10.07 -26.66 4.52
CA ILE A 39 -11.51 -26.97 4.47
C ILE A 39 -11.75 -28.20 3.61
N ALA A 40 -11.14 -28.26 2.43
CA ALA A 40 -11.28 -29.40 1.53
C ALA A 40 -10.67 -30.68 2.13
N ALA A 41 -9.60 -30.58 2.92
CA ALA A 41 -9.04 -31.71 3.66
C ALA A 41 -9.98 -32.20 4.77
N ALA A 42 -10.49 -31.28 5.59
CA ALA A 42 -11.45 -31.61 6.65
C ALA A 42 -12.73 -32.26 6.10
N GLU A 43 -13.20 -31.84 4.93
CA GLU A 43 -14.32 -32.47 4.23
C GLU A 43 -14.04 -33.93 3.87
N ARG A 44 -12.87 -34.20 3.27
CA ARG A 44 -12.47 -35.57 2.88
C ARG A 44 -12.31 -36.49 4.09
N ASP A 45 -11.86 -35.94 5.21
CA ASP A 45 -11.65 -36.67 6.46
C ASP A 45 -12.94 -36.87 7.27
N GLY A 46 -14.07 -36.28 6.84
CA GLY A 46 -15.33 -36.29 7.61
C GLY A 46 -15.23 -35.55 8.95
N ALA A 47 -14.34 -34.57 9.04
CA ALA A 47 -14.03 -33.84 10.27
C ALA A 47 -14.93 -32.60 10.43
N ASP A 48 -16.24 -32.79 10.58
CA ASP A 48 -17.26 -31.74 10.54
C ASP A 48 -16.96 -30.55 11.46
N ARG A 49 -16.60 -30.81 12.73
CA ARG A 49 -16.28 -29.74 13.69
C ARG A 49 -15.07 -28.90 13.28
N ARG A 50 -14.05 -29.53 12.67
CA ARG A 50 -12.86 -28.82 12.16
C ARG A 50 -13.25 -27.96 10.96
N LYS A 51 -14.06 -28.51 10.04
CA LYS A 51 -14.60 -27.78 8.90
C LYS A 51 -15.40 -26.55 9.35
N GLU A 52 -16.29 -26.68 10.32
CA GLU A 52 -17.06 -25.55 10.86
C GLU A 52 -16.15 -24.44 11.41
N ALA A 53 -15.12 -24.80 12.17
CA ALA A 53 -14.13 -23.85 12.68
C ALA A 53 -13.37 -23.16 11.53
N LEU A 54 -12.95 -23.90 10.51
CA LEU A 54 -12.26 -23.35 9.34
C LEU A 54 -13.16 -22.42 8.51
N LEU A 55 -14.47 -22.71 8.40
CA LEU A 55 -15.42 -21.81 7.75
C LEU A 55 -15.55 -20.47 8.50
N LEU A 56 -15.52 -20.48 9.84
CA LEU A 56 -15.47 -19.25 10.63
C LEU A 56 -14.16 -18.47 10.40
N VAL A 57 -13.03 -19.16 10.26
CA VAL A 57 -11.75 -18.53 9.91
C VAL A 57 -11.83 -17.89 8.52
N SER A 58 -12.30 -18.62 7.51
CA SER A 58 -12.46 -18.12 6.13
C SER A 58 -13.36 -16.89 6.08
N PHE A 59 -14.47 -16.90 6.83
CA PHE A 59 -15.35 -15.74 6.97
C PHE A 59 -14.63 -14.52 7.55
N ASN A 60 -13.85 -14.69 8.62
CA ASN A 60 -13.10 -13.59 9.23
C ASN A 60 -11.98 -13.07 8.32
N LEU A 61 -11.30 -13.94 7.57
CA LEU A 61 -10.31 -13.55 6.57
C LEU A 61 -10.95 -12.72 5.45
N ALA A 62 -12.12 -13.14 4.94
CA ALA A 62 -12.87 -12.38 3.94
C ALA A 62 -13.28 -11.00 4.46
N LYS A 63 -13.75 -10.93 5.72
CA LYS A 63 -14.10 -9.66 6.38
C LYS A 63 -12.86 -8.76 6.55
N LEU A 64 -11.73 -9.32 6.94
CA LEU A 64 -10.48 -8.57 7.07
C LEU A 64 -10.01 -8.03 5.72
N ASN A 65 -10.02 -8.85 4.66
CA ASN A 65 -9.62 -8.42 3.31
C ASN A 65 -10.51 -7.27 2.78
N LEU A 66 -11.82 -7.31 3.06
CA LEU A 66 -12.73 -6.20 2.74
C LEU A 66 -12.28 -4.89 3.39
N HIS A 67 -11.94 -4.93 4.68
CA HIS A 67 -11.45 -3.74 5.40
C HIS A 67 -10.10 -3.25 4.86
N ILE A 68 -9.17 -4.16 4.57
CA ILE A 68 -7.85 -3.79 4.00
C ILE A 68 -7.99 -3.17 2.61
N THR A 69 -8.80 -3.75 1.73
CA THR A 69 -9.06 -3.20 0.39
C THR A 69 -9.71 -1.82 0.46
N THR A 70 -10.67 -1.64 1.38
CA THR A 70 -11.30 -0.33 1.62
C THR A 70 -10.29 0.70 2.10
N SER A 71 -9.45 0.35 3.08
CA SER A 71 -8.38 1.21 3.59
C SER A 71 -7.37 1.59 2.50
N ARG A 72 -6.98 0.64 1.63
CA ARG A 72 -6.08 0.90 0.50
C ARG A 72 -6.65 1.94 -0.46
N ARG A 73 -7.94 1.84 -0.78
CA ARG A 73 -8.62 2.82 -1.64
C ARG A 73 -8.61 4.22 -1.02
N ILE A 74 -8.95 4.33 0.27
CA ILE A 74 -8.93 5.61 1.00
C ILE A 74 -7.52 6.21 0.99
N LEU A 75 -6.49 5.40 1.26
CA LEU A 75 -5.09 5.85 1.23
C LEU A 75 -4.69 6.36 -0.16
N ASN A 76 -5.11 5.67 -1.23
CA ASN A 76 -4.88 6.14 -2.60
C ASN A 76 -5.59 7.47 -2.90
N ASP A 77 -6.83 7.63 -2.43
CA ASP A 77 -7.59 8.87 -2.59
C ASP A 77 -6.89 10.02 -1.86
N LEU A 78 -6.40 9.80 -0.63
CA LEU A 78 -5.62 10.78 0.12
C LEU A 78 -4.29 11.14 -0.58
N ARG A 79 -3.58 10.17 -1.15
CA ARG A 79 -2.37 10.41 -1.97
C ARG A 79 -2.70 11.33 -3.15
N THR A 80 -3.82 11.09 -3.82
CA THR A 80 -4.27 11.89 -4.97
C THR A 80 -4.62 13.32 -4.56
N LEU A 81 -5.41 13.48 -3.50
CA LEU A 81 -5.79 14.79 -2.97
C LEU A 81 -4.57 15.62 -2.53
N ARG A 82 -3.59 14.99 -1.87
CA ARG A 82 -2.33 15.66 -1.49
C ARG A 82 -1.59 16.22 -2.72
N ARG A 83 -1.52 15.46 -3.81
CA ARG A 83 -0.87 15.88 -5.06
C ARG A 83 -1.60 17.06 -5.71
N LEU A 84 -2.92 17.01 -5.78
CA LEU A 84 -3.74 18.09 -6.35
C LEU A 84 -3.57 19.40 -5.56
N LEU A 85 -3.69 19.34 -4.23
CA LEU A 85 -3.53 20.51 -3.36
C LEU A 85 -2.13 21.14 -3.43
N LEU A 86 -1.07 20.34 -3.64
CA LEU A 86 0.28 20.86 -3.82
C LEU A 86 0.47 21.51 -5.20
N ALA A 87 -0.10 20.91 -6.25
CA ALA A 87 -0.08 21.47 -7.60
C ALA A 87 -0.78 22.83 -7.66
N GLU A 88 -1.94 22.96 -6.99
CA GLU A 88 -2.68 24.23 -6.87
C GLU A 88 -1.88 25.33 -6.16
N ARG A 89 -0.99 24.96 -5.23
CA ARG A 89 -0.13 25.92 -4.51
C ARG A 89 1.10 26.36 -5.29
N GLY A 90 1.29 25.89 -6.53
CA GLY A 90 2.48 26.17 -7.34
C GLY A 90 3.78 25.64 -6.74
N LEU A 91 3.70 24.75 -5.74
CA LEU A 91 4.87 24.07 -5.19
C LEU A 91 5.25 22.97 -6.18
N PRO A 92 6.42 23.05 -6.85
CA PRO A 92 6.88 21.94 -7.68
C PRO A 92 7.02 20.73 -6.76
N GLY A 93 6.22 19.69 -7.00
CA GLY A 93 6.35 18.41 -6.33
C GLY A 93 7.82 18.01 -6.39
N GLY A 94 8.43 17.85 -5.21
CA GLY A 94 9.87 17.81 -5.06
C GLY A 94 10.51 16.66 -5.82
N GLU A 95 11.00 16.95 -7.01
CA GLU A 95 12.17 16.35 -7.66
C GLU A 95 12.52 17.21 -8.87
N ARG A 96 13.32 18.27 -8.65
CA ARG A 96 14.08 18.90 -9.73
C ARG A 96 15.42 18.18 -9.81
N ALA A 97 15.60 17.40 -10.88
CA ALA A 97 16.91 16.91 -11.31
C ALA A 97 17.86 18.11 -11.59
N PRO A 98 19.17 17.98 -11.33
CA PRO A 98 20.11 19.07 -11.53
C PRO A 98 20.56 19.09 -13.01
N GLY A 99 20.36 20.21 -13.70
CA GLY A 99 20.94 20.38 -15.02
C GLY A 99 20.51 21.65 -15.72
N GLY A 100 21.33 22.70 -15.64
CA GLY A 100 21.27 23.80 -16.60
C GLY A 100 21.64 25.18 -16.08
N GLU A 101 22.90 25.40 -15.68
CA GLU A 101 23.57 26.71 -15.67
C GLU A 101 25.09 26.44 -15.61
N LYS A 102 26.02 27.04 -16.36
CA LYS A 102 26.08 28.13 -17.35
C LYS A 102 27.15 27.71 -18.40
N THR A 103 27.32 28.35 -19.55
CA THR A 103 28.25 29.48 -19.66
C THR A 103 27.96 30.30 -20.92
N GLN A 104 27.71 31.57 -20.67
CA GLN A 104 27.55 32.64 -21.63
C GLN A 104 28.93 33.23 -21.96
N VAL A 105 29.19 33.32 -23.27
CA VAL A 105 30.15 34.13 -24.06
C VAL A 105 31.32 34.86 -23.39
N ALA A 106 32.51 34.62 -23.94
CA ALA A 106 33.64 35.56 -23.98
C ALA A 106 34.14 35.71 -25.43
N ALA A 107 34.02 36.92 -25.97
CA ALA A 107 34.79 37.51 -27.07
C ALA A 107 34.64 39.02 -26.84
N GLY A 108 35.67 39.83 -26.61
CA GLY A 108 37.04 39.77 -27.08
C GLY A 108 37.20 40.94 -28.05
N ASP A 109 37.68 42.08 -27.55
CA ASP A 109 38.42 43.13 -28.25
C ASP A 109 39.08 44.06 -27.22
#